data_AF-A0A937BDC7-F1
#
_entry.id   AF-A0A937BDC7-F1
#
_cell.length_a   1.000
_cell.length_b   1.000
_cell.length_c   1.000
_cell.angle_alpha   90.00
_cell.angle_beta   90.00
_cell.angle_gamma   90.00
#
_symmetry.space_group_name_H-M   'P 1'
#
loop_
_entity.id
_entity.type
_entity.pdbx_description
1 polymer ?
#
loop_
_entity_poly.entity_id
_entity_poly.type
_entity_poly.pdbx_seq_one_letter_code
_entity_poly.pdbx_strand_id
1 'polypeptide(L)'
;MKYTKVNRIALILTFSLTFHFLLVFNLSAQVGIGTVMPDSSSILELSSSHKGFLMPRMSTSQRDAIVSPAVGLQLFNTDDQCIDLYDGANWNKNCSGSWTSEGPSMHPTSAQYVGIGTTDPDTSAILDLSSTNKGFLMPRMSTSQRDAIVSPAVGLQLFNTDDQCVDLYDGANWNKNCSGSWTSEGPSIHPTSAQYVGIGTTDPDTNAILDLSSTNKGFLMPRMTTIQRDAIVNPAIGLQIFNMDDQCIDLYDGVYWIKNCGLKQVGVGDSIGTNVWTLLNTNGPGVRENAFSFSIGSSVYIGTGSDGSVNYDDLWEYNTVTGIWTQKASMPGGVRNYAIGMSIGGKGYAGLGNNSSNYKLDFYEYDPVADTWTPKANFGGAARRGAAGLSSMVKPTWAQVLMGQLHSMTCGLIILSPIVGHQRRHCLALHAVKQ
;
A
#
# COMPACT_ATOMS: atom_id res chain seq x y z
N MET A 1 4.38 -50.80 134.80
CA MET A 1 3.24 -50.02 135.34
C MET A 1 3.32 -48.62 134.73
N LYS A 2 2.23 -48.14 134.08
CA LYS A 2 2.00 -46.84 133.38
C LYS A 2 2.68 -46.66 132.00
N TYR A 3 2.01 -46.87 130.85
CA TYR A 3 1.10 -45.96 130.08
C TYR A 3 1.71 -44.55 129.86
N THR A 4 1.78 -43.93 128.67
CA THR A 4 0.83 -43.87 127.54
C THR A 4 1.46 -43.22 126.29
N LYS A 5 0.91 -43.57 125.11
CA LYS A 5 1.05 -42.96 123.77
C LYS A 5 1.22 -41.43 123.75
N VAL A 6 2.23 -40.91 123.03
CA VAL A 6 2.14 -39.64 122.28
C VAL A 6 3.03 -39.69 121.02
N ASN A 7 2.41 -39.37 119.87
CA ASN A 7 2.98 -38.88 118.61
C ASN A 7 3.71 -39.80 117.63
N ARG A 8 2.87 -40.61 116.95
CA ARG A 8 3.00 -41.04 115.54
C ARG A 8 2.95 -39.87 114.51
N ILE A 9 3.46 -38.67 114.82
CA ILE A 9 3.28 -37.46 113.99
C ILE A 9 4.61 -36.78 113.62
N ALA A 10 5.72 -37.07 114.30
CA ALA A 10 6.98 -36.35 114.06
C ALA A 10 7.95 -37.01 113.04
N LEU A 11 7.72 -38.26 112.61
CA LEU A 11 8.59 -38.93 111.62
C LEU A 11 7.97 -39.04 110.22
N ILE A 12 6.75 -38.55 110.04
CA ILE A 12 6.11 -38.38 108.71
C ILE A 12 6.41 -36.96 108.16
N LEU A 13 6.88 -36.04 109.01
CA LEU A 13 7.18 -34.64 108.64
C LEU A 13 8.61 -34.44 108.10
N THR A 14 9.53 -35.38 108.30
CA THR A 14 10.85 -35.39 107.61
C THR A 14 10.85 -36.19 106.31
N PHE A 15 9.73 -36.84 105.96
CA PHE A 15 9.55 -37.54 104.68
C PHE A 15 8.65 -36.78 103.70
N SER A 16 8.06 -35.65 104.13
CA SER A 16 7.06 -34.87 103.35
C SER A 16 7.57 -33.50 102.85
N LEU A 17 8.74 -33.02 103.29
CA LEU A 17 9.28 -31.70 102.87
C LEU A 17 10.53 -31.75 101.97
N THR A 18 10.99 -32.95 101.58
CA THR A 18 12.04 -33.14 100.56
C THR A 18 11.58 -34.08 99.44
N PHE A 19 10.26 -34.14 99.21
CA PHE A 19 9.64 -34.90 98.11
C PHE A 19 8.96 -33.99 97.06
N HIS A 20 9.18 -32.69 97.08
CA HIS A 20 8.64 -31.76 96.06
C HIS A 20 9.71 -30.76 95.61
N PHE A 21 10.72 -31.28 94.91
CA PHE A 21 11.37 -30.53 93.84
C PHE A 21 11.92 -31.51 92.79
N LEU A 22 11.03 -32.37 92.28
CA LEU A 22 11.16 -32.82 90.90
C LEU A 22 10.83 -31.59 90.04
N LEU A 23 11.85 -30.76 89.84
CA LEU A 23 11.83 -29.72 88.84
C LEU A 23 11.78 -30.45 87.50
N VAL A 24 10.56 -30.68 87.02
CA VAL A 24 10.31 -31.05 85.63
C VAL A 24 10.68 -29.81 84.81
N PHE A 25 11.98 -29.62 84.58
CA PHE A 25 12.41 -28.86 83.44
C PHE A 25 11.96 -29.66 82.23
N ASN A 26 10.89 -29.22 81.58
CA ASN A 26 10.65 -29.57 80.18
C ASN A 26 11.83 -28.96 79.40
N LEU A 27 12.95 -29.67 79.33
CA LEU A 27 14.00 -29.35 78.39
C LEU A 27 13.46 -29.72 77.01
N SER A 28 13.04 -28.72 76.25
CA SER A 28 12.86 -28.86 74.81
C SER A 28 14.19 -29.39 74.24
N ALA A 29 14.18 -30.60 73.70
CA ALA A 29 15.36 -31.26 73.16
C ALA A 29 15.71 -30.70 71.77
N GLN A 30 16.10 -29.42 71.71
CA GLN A 30 16.70 -28.82 70.52
C GLN A 30 18.22 -29.01 70.56
N VAL A 31 18.81 -29.44 69.45
CA VAL A 31 20.25 -29.66 69.33
C VAL A 31 20.87 -28.43 68.69
N GLY A 32 21.62 -27.65 69.48
CA GLY A 32 22.49 -26.60 68.97
C GLY A 32 23.91 -27.12 68.77
N ILE A 33 24.47 -26.97 67.57
CA ILE A 33 25.90 -27.19 67.33
C ILE A 33 26.53 -25.84 66.95
N GLY A 34 27.34 -25.30 67.85
CA GLY A 34 27.96 -23.97 67.69
C GLY A 34 27.08 -22.79 68.09
N THR A 35 25.88 -23.03 68.62
CA THR A 35 24.99 -22.04 69.23
C THR A 35 24.50 -22.53 70.59
N VAL A 36 24.43 -21.63 71.58
CA VAL A 36 23.92 -21.91 72.94
C VAL A 36 22.45 -21.54 73.11
N MET A 37 21.88 -20.83 72.15
CA MET A 37 20.46 -20.48 72.09
C MET A 37 19.94 -20.81 70.68
N PRO A 38 19.71 -22.09 70.37
CA PRO A 38 19.07 -22.46 69.11
C PRO A 38 17.70 -21.78 68.98
N ASP A 39 17.34 -21.39 67.77
CA ASP A 39 16.06 -20.78 67.47
C ASP A 39 14.93 -21.74 67.89
N SER A 40 13.93 -21.20 68.57
CA SER A 40 12.78 -21.94 69.09
C SER A 40 11.97 -22.70 68.03
N SER A 41 12.11 -22.33 66.75
CA SER A 41 11.48 -23.01 65.62
C SER A 41 12.30 -24.21 65.08
N SER A 42 13.51 -24.45 65.58
CA SER A 42 14.43 -25.47 65.06
C SER A 42 14.64 -26.62 66.05
N ILE A 43 14.65 -27.85 65.54
CA ILE A 43 15.08 -29.03 66.33
C ILE A 43 16.60 -29.25 66.25
N LEU A 44 17.24 -28.75 65.18
CA LEU A 44 18.69 -28.77 64.97
C LEU A 44 19.12 -27.44 64.34
N GLU A 45 20.05 -26.73 64.98
CA GLU A 45 20.69 -25.53 64.43
C GLU A 45 22.20 -25.69 64.39
N LEU A 46 22.81 -25.35 63.26
CA LEU A 46 24.25 -25.39 63.04
C LEU A 46 24.75 -23.95 62.83
N SER A 47 25.55 -23.44 63.77
CA SER A 47 26.12 -22.09 63.68
C SER A 47 27.65 -22.15 63.62
N SER A 48 28.24 -21.64 62.55
CA SER A 48 29.68 -21.51 62.38
C SER A 48 30.03 -20.41 61.38
N SER A 49 31.10 -19.69 61.63
CA SER A 49 31.66 -18.71 60.68
C SER A 49 32.62 -19.31 59.65
N HIS A 50 33.03 -20.58 59.80
CA HIS A 50 34.08 -21.20 58.97
C HIS A 50 33.84 -22.69 58.65
N LYS A 51 32.74 -23.30 59.09
CA LYS A 51 32.40 -24.71 58.83
C LYS A 51 30.99 -24.82 58.27
N GLY A 52 30.77 -25.74 57.34
CA GLY A 52 29.45 -26.06 56.79
C GLY A 52 28.92 -27.41 57.28
N PHE A 53 27.69 -27.73 56.89
CA PHE A 53 27.13 -29.06 57.06
C PHE A 53 27.53 -29.95 55.88
N LEU A 54 28.24 -31.05 56.17
CA LEU A 54 28.48 -32.11 55.19
C LEU A 54 27.40 -33.18 55.36
N MET A 55 26.43 -33.20 54.46
CA MET A 55 25.36 -34.20 54.47
C MET A 55 25.87 -35.60 54.07
N PRO A 56 25.12 -36.68 54.35
CA PRO A 56 25.48 -38.03 53.91
C PRO A 56 25.74 -38.07 52.40
N ARG A 57 26.89 -38.64 52.01
CA ARG A 57 27.31 -38.74 50.61
C ARG A 57 27.30 -40.20 50.19
N MET A 58 26.69 -40.51 49.05
CA MET A 58 26.63 -41.88 48.53
C MET A 58 26.39 -41.89 47.02
N SER A 59 26.71 -43.00 46.35
CA SER A 59 26.42 -43.21 44.93
C SER A 59 24.91 -43.41 44.67
N THR A 60 24.49 -43.35 43.40
CA THR A 60 23.12 -43.66 42.98
C THR A 60 22.73 -45.08 43.41
N SER A 61 23.62 -46.05 43.20
CA SER A 61 23.39 -47.44 43.61
C SER A 61 23.26 -47.61 45.13
N GLN A 62 23.98 -46.82 45.92
CA GLN A 62 23.89 -46.82 47.37
C GLN A 62 22.62 -46.12 47.87
N ARG A 63 22.21 -45.01 47.24
CA ARG A 63 20.94 -44.33 47.51
C ARG A 63 19.75 -45.23 47.23
N ASP A 64 19.75 -45.90 46.08
CA ASP A 64 18.64 -46.77 45.65
C ASP A 64 18.56 -48.05 46.50
N ALA A 65 19.62 -48.39 47.24
CA ALA A 65 19.62 -49.46 48.22
C ALA A 65 19.00 -49.06 49.58
N ILE A 66 18.64 -47.79 49.78
CA ILE A 66 17.90 -47.36 50.99
C ILE A 66 16.48 -47.94 50.91
N VAL A 67 16.21 -48.93 51.76
CA VAL A 67 14.87 -49.53 51.87
C VAL A 67 13.96 -48.58 52.65
N SER A 68 12.83 -48.19 52.03
CA SER A 68 11.81 -47.32 52.65
C SER A 68 12.35 -45.97 53.16
N PRO A 69 12.92 -45.12 52.28
CA PRO A 69 13.41 -43.80 52.67
C PRO A 69 12.28 -42.93 53.23
N ALA A 70 12.60 -42.12 54.24
CA ALA A 70 11.65 -41.18 54.82
C ALA A 70 11.38 -40.01 53.86
N VAL A 71 10.13 -39.53 53.81
CA VAL A 71 9.77 -38.29 53.10
C VAL A 71 10.63 -37.15 53.66
N GLY A 72 11.25 -36.37 52.79
CA GLY A 72 12.16 -35.28 53.15
C GLY A 72 13.60 -35.71 53.43
N LEU A 73 13.94 -36.99 53.25
CA LEU A 73 15.33 -37.45 53.38
C LEU A 73 16.22 -36.76 52.34
N GLN A 74 17.34 -36.20 52.79
CA GLN A 74 18.31 -35.48 51.96
C GLN A 74 19.69 -36.14 52.03
N LEU A 75 20.32 -36.29 50.87
CA LEU A 75 21.71 -36.76 50.73
C LEU A 75 22.38 -36.12 49.52
N PHE A 76 23.71 -36.18 49.48
CA PHE A 76 24.48 -35.78 48.31
C PHE A 76 24.83 -37.03 47.49
N ASN A 77 24.31 -37.11 46.27
CA ASN A 77 24.63 -38.17 45.34
C ASN A 77 25.98 -37.89 44.66
N THR A 78 26.95 -38.78 44.87
CA THR A 78 28.30 -38.60 44.33
C THR A 78 28.43 -38.89 42.85
N ASP A 79 27.54 -39.72 42.29
CA ASP A 79 27.54 -40.04 40.85
C ASP A 79 26.97 -38.87 40.05
N ASP A 80 25.84 -38.32 40.53
CA ASP A 80 25.16 -37.20 39.90
C ASP A 80 25.77 -35.84 40.30
N GLN A 81 26.58 -35.79 41.37
CA GLN A 81 27.09 -34.55 41.99
C GLN A 81 25.98 -33.59 42.45
N CYS A 82 24.85 -34.13 42.92
CA CYS A 82 23.65 -33.36 43.27
C CYS A 82 23.13 -33.68 44.67
N ILE A 83 22.32 -32.78 45.22
CA ILE A 83 21.53 -33.08 46.43
C ILE A 83 20.27 -33.82 45.99
N ASP A 84 20.00 -34.99 46.54
CA ASP A 84 18.76 -35.72 46.30
C ASP A 84 17.82 -35.57 47.50
N LEU A 85 16.55 -35.26 47.22
CA LEU A 85 15.46 -35.14 48.20
C LEU A 85 14.39 -36.20 47.89
N TYR A 86 14.05 -37.06 48.85
CA TYR A 86 12.95 -38.02 48.68
C TYR A 86 11.59 -37.38 48.98
N ASP A 87 10.62 -37.46 48.07
CA ASP A 87 9.29 -36.85 48.23
C ASP A 87 8.21 -37.81 48.77
N GLY A 88 8.56 -39.08 48.99
CA GLY A 88 7.62 -40.14 49.36
C GLY A 88 7.39 -41.19 48.28
N ALA A 89 7.67 -40.84 47.02
CA ALA A 89 7.59 -41.76 45.89
C ALA A 89 8.89 -41.81 45.07
N ASN A 90 9.56 -40.67 44.89
CA ASN A 90 10.73 -40.53 44.04
C ASN A 90 11.85 -39.74 44.71
N TRP A 91 13.08 -39.93 44.21
CA TRP A 91 14.22 -39.09 44.52
C TRP A 91 14.31 -37.91 43.55
N ASN A 92 14.08 -36.70 44.06
CA ASN A 92 14.18 -35.46 43.30
C ASN A 92 15.59 -34.89 43.40
N LYS A 93 16.27 -34.77 42.25
CA LYS A 93 17.63 -34.24 42.17
C LYS A 93 17.60 -32.72 42.15
N ASN A 94 18.26 -32.10 43.12
CA ASN A 94 18.52 -30.67 43.21
C ASN A 94 20.01 -30.42 42.96
N CYS A 95 20.35 -30.30 41.69
CA CYS A 95 21.70 -29.98 41.23
C CYS A 95 21.87 -28.45 41.27
N SER A 96 22.61 -27.94 42.25
CA SER A 96 22.87 -26.50 42.37
C SER A 96 23.75 -26.01 41.22
N GLY A 97 23.17 -25.22 40.30
CA GLY A 97 23.93 -24.40 39.34
C GLY A 97 23.83 -24.81 37.87
N SER A 98 23.18 -25.92 37.54
CA SER A 98 22.80 -26.22 36.16
C SER A 98 21.55 -27.06 36.23
N TRP A 99 20.42 -26.44 35.89
CA TRP A 99 19.28 -27.20 35.43
C TRP A 99 19.71 -27.90 34.14
N THR A 100 20.32 -29.07 34.31
CA THR A 100 20.64 -30.11 33.32
C THR A 100 21.10 -29.62 31.95
N SER A 101 22.35 -29.89 31.61
CA SER A 101 22.88 -29.97 30.23
C SER A 101 22.24 -31.10 29.38
N GLU A 102 21.00 -31.47 29.65
CA GLU A 102 20.21 -32.48 28.93
C GLU A 102 18.74 -32.02 28.84
N GLY A 103 18.51 -30.73 28.58
CA GLY A 103 17.17 -30.19 28.33
C GLY A 103 17.11 -28.67 28.32
N PRO A 104 16.13 -28.05 27.62
CA PRO A 104 15.91 -26.61 27.64
C PRO A 104 15.38 -26.19 29.01
N SER A 105 16.27 -26.03 29.98
CA SER A 105 15.90 -25.62 31.31
C SER A 105 15.77 -24.11 31.42
N MET A 106 14.80 -23.66 32.21
CA MET A 106 14.62 -22.26 32.57
C MET A 106 15.81 -21.82 33.42
N HIS A 107 16.58 -20.85 32.93
CA HIS A 107 17.68 -20.27 33.68
C HIS A 107 17.24 -18.92 34.29
N PRO A 108 16.74 -18.88 35.54
CA PRO A 108 16.60 -17.61 36.23
C PRO A 108 18.02 -17.10 36.50
N THR A 109 18.48 -16.12 35.72
CA THR A 109 19.74 -15.43 36.04
C THR A 109 19.55 -14.60 37.32
N SER A 110 20.64 -14.13 37.92
CA SER A 110 20.56 -13.11 38.98
C SER A 110 19.98 -11.78 38.45
N ALA A 111 19.96 -11.60 37.13
CA ALA A 111 19.12 -10.63 36.43
C ALA A 111 17.71 -11.21 36.20
N GLN A 112 16.67 -10.39 36.29
CA GLN A 112 15.25 -10.79 36.33
C GLN A 112 14.67 -11.33 35.00
N TYR A 113 15.45 -12.08 34.21
CA TYR A 113 15.10 -12.56 32.88
C TYR A 113 15.12 -14.09 32.81
N VAL A 114 14.39 -14.65 31.85
CA VAL A 114 14.27 -16.10 31.60
C VAL A 114 14.82 -16.41 30.21
N GLY A 115 15.93 -17.16 30.15
CA GLY A 115 16.42 -17.78 28.92
C GLY A 115 15.95 -19.22 28.80
N ILE A 116 15.51 -19.63 27.61
CA ILE A 116 15.28 -21.04 27.25
C ILE A 116 16.07 -21.34 25.98
N GLY A 117 17.04 -22.26 26.08
CA GLY A 117 17.93 -22.61 24.97
C GLY A 117 19.07 -21.61 24.71
N THR A 118 19.21 -20.59 25.55
CA THR A 118 20.35 -19.66 25.60
C THR A 118 20.84 -19.48 27.04
N THR A 119 22.15 -19.33 27.21
CA THR A 119 22.79 -18.96 28.50
C THR A 119 23.07 -17.46 28.60
N ASP A 120 22.87 -16.71 27.51
CA ASP A 120 23.04 -15.25 27.44
C ASP A 120 21.75 -14.65 26.82
N PRO A 121 20.66 -14.55 27.59
CA PRO A 121 19.42 -13.91 27.12
C PRO A 121 19.69 -12.45 26.77
N ASP A 122 19.08 -11.95 25.69
CA ASP A 122 19.18 -10.53 25.33
C ASP A 122 18.73 -9.64 26.50
N THR A 123 19.57 -8.67 26.86
CA THR A 123 19.32 -7.76 28.00
C THR A 123 18.03 -6.92 27.88
N SER A 124 17.45 -6.82 26.67
CA SER A 124 16.18 -6.15 26.42
C SER A 124 14.94 -7.05 26.60
N ALA A 125 15.12 -8.37 26.75
CA ALA A 125 14.05 -9.35 26.80
C ALA A 125 13.86 -9.97 28.19
N ILE A 126 12.60 -10.01 28.67
CA ILE A 126 12.25 -10.78 29.88
C ILE A 126 12.21 -12.28 29.60
N LEU A 127 11.87 -12.67 28.37
CA LEU A 127 11.89 -14.05 27.89
C LEU A 127 12.65 -14.10 26.57
N ASP A 128 13.74 -14.86 26.51
CA ASP A 128 14.51 -15.13 25.30
C ASP A 128 14.50 -16.63 24.97
N LEU A 129 14.11 -16.97 23.75
CA LEU A 129 13.93 -18.35 23.27
C LEU A 129 14.86 -18.59 22.09
N SER A 130 15.89 -19.43 22.28
CA SER A 130 16.83 -19.80 21.22
C SER A 130 16.71 -21.28 20.88
N SER A 131 16.43 -21.58 19.61
CA SER A 131 16.41 -22.94 19.08
C SER A 131 16.64 -22.94 17.57
N THR A 132 17.37 -23.93 17.08
CA THR A 132 17.57 -24.14 15.63
C THR A 132 16.48 -25.03 15.01
N ASN A 133 15.65 -25.68 15.82
CA ASN A 133 14.68 -26.69 15.34
C ASN A 133 13.33 -26.72 16.07
N LYS A 134 13.07 -25.79 17.01
CA LYS A 134 11.79 -25.65 17.71
C LYS A 134 11.27 -24.22 17.59
N GLY A 135 9.95 -24.07 17.59
CA GLY A 135 9.26 -22.77 17.65
C GLY A 135 8.59 -22.54 19.00
N PHE A 136 8.01 -21.35 19.17
CA PHE A 136 7.18 -21.00 20.32
C PHE A 136 5.70 -21.29 20.02
N LEU A 137 5.08 -22.14 20.84
CA LEU A 137 3.62 -22.31 20.86
C LEU A 137 3.02 -21.39 21.91
N MET A 138 2.39 -20.32 21.46
CA MET A 138 1.65 -19.39 22.32
C MET A 138 0.32 -20.01 22.81
N PRO A 139 -0.36 -19.42 23.82
CA PRO A 139 -1.66 -19.90 24.29
C PRO A 139 -2.66 -20.03 23.12
N ARG A 140 -3.33 -21.19 23.03
CA ARG A 140 -4.27 -21.51 21.95
C ARG A 140 -5.68 -21.60 22.51
N MET A 141 -6.64 -20.91 21.91
CA MET A 141 -8.03 -20.92 22.36
C MET A 141 -8.99 -20.53 21.24
N SER A 142 -10.29 -20.84 21.38
CA SER A 142 -11.33 -20.41 20.44
C SER A 142 -11.64 -18.91 20.58
N THR A 143 -12.39 -18.36 19.62
CA THR A 143 -12.88 -16.97 19.68
C THR A 143 -13.72 -16.75 20.94
N SER A 144 -14.61 -17.69 21.26
CA SER A 144 -15.45 -17.62 22.47
C SER A 144 -14.63 -17.65 23.77
N GLN A 145 -13.53 -18.39 23.81
CA GLN A 145 -12.63 -18.44 24.96
C GLN A 145 -11.78 -17.17 25.08
N ARG A 146 -11.32 -16.61 23.95
CA ARG A 146 -10.62 -15.33 23.89
C ARG A 146 -11.51 -14.19 24.41
N ASP A 147 -12.76 -14.13 23.94
CA ASP A 147 -13.70 -13.08 24.32
C ASP A 147 -14.17 -13.20 25.78
N ALA A 148 -13.96 -14.37 26.41
CA ALA A 148 -14.17 -14.56 27.83
C ALA A 148 -13.00 -14.04 28.71
N ILE A 149 -11.88 -13.60 28.11
CA ILE A 149 -10.80 -12.96 28.86
C ILE A 149 -11.30 -11.60 29.37
N VAL A 150 -11.50 -11.49 30.67
CA VAL A 150 -11.91 -10.24 31.33
C VAL A 150 -10.70 -9.32 31.46
N SER A 151 -10.84 -8.08 30.95
CA SER A 151 -9.80 -7.03 31.02
C SER A 151 -8.42 -7.45 30.48
N PRO A 152 -8.33 -7.86 29.19
CA PRO A 152 -7.05 -8.24 28.59
C PRO A 152 -6.05 -7.08 28.61
N ALA A 153 -4.78 -7.40 28.85
CA ALA A 153 -3.70 -6.41 28.82
C ALA A 153 -3.38 -5.98 27.38
N VAL A 154 -3.03 -4.71 27.20
CA VAL A 154 -2.50 -4.20 25.92
C VAL A 154 -1.26 -5.01 25.53
N GLY A 155 -1.22 -5.49 24.29
CA GLY A 155 -0.14 -6.32 23.77
C GLY A 155 -0.29 -7.81 24.09
N LEU A 156 -1.39 -8.26 24.71
CA LEU A 156 -1.65 -9.68 24.92
C LEU A 156 -1.78 -10.40 23.58
N GLN A 157 -1.05 -11.50 23.41
CA GLN A 157 -1.01 -12.29 22.20
C GLN A 157 -1.47 -13.73 22.46
N LEU A 158 -2.27 -14.29 21.55
CA LEU A 158 -2.70 -15.70 21.55
C LEU A 158 -2.96 -16.21 20.14
N PHE A 159 -3.03 -17.53 19.98
CA PHE A 159 -3.44 -18.16 18.73
C PHE A 159 -4.92 -18.54 18.82
N ASN A 160 -5.76 -17.91 17.99
CA ASN A 160 -7.17 -18.22 17.87
C ASN A 160 -7.37 -19.46 16.97
N THR A 161 -7.92 -20.52 17.53
CA THR A 161 -8.10 -21.80 16.83
C THR A 161 -9.24 -21.80 15.83
N ASP A 162 -10.25 -20.95 16.02
CA ASP A 162 -11.40 -20.84 15.09
C ASP A 162 -10.98 -20.11 13.82
N ASP A 163 -10.23 -19.01 13.99
CA ASP A 163 -9.75 -18.18 12.89
C ASP A 163 -8.43 -18.68 12.28
N GLN A 164 -7.69 -19.56 12.99
CA GLN A 164 -6.32 -19.97 12.65
C GLN A 164 -5.32 -18.79 12.60
N CYS A 165 -5.49 -17.81 13.50
CA CYS A 165 -4.74 -16.55 13.47
C CYS A 165 -4.09 -16.24 14.81
N VAL A 166 -3.03 -15.42 14.78
CA VAL A 166 -2.49 -14.81 15.99
C VAL A 166 -3.31 -13.55 16.29
N ASP A 167 -3.94 -13.46 17.44
CA ASP A 167 -4.67 -12.27 17.87
C ASP A 167 -3.83 -11.44 18.82
N LEU A 168 -3.82 -10.11 18.63
CA LEU A 168 -3.14 -9.14 19.48
C LEU A 168 -4.15 -8.10 20.00
N TYR A 169 -4.21 -7.92 21.32
CA TYR A 169 -5.08 -6.91 21.92
C TYR A 169 -4.42 -5.53 21.95
N ASP A 170 -5.08 -4.49 21.41
CA ASP A 170 -4.52 -3.13 21.35
C ASP A 170 -4.95 -2.19 22.49
N GLY A 171 -5.76 -2.69 23.43
CA GLY A 171 -6.36 -1.89 24.50
C GLY A 171 -7.84 -1.56 24.29
N ALA A 172 -8.36 -1.79 23.08
CA ALA A 172 -9.78 -1.65 22.77
C ALA A 172 -10.31 -2.91 22.06
N ASN A 173 -9.58 -3.41 21.07
CA ASN A 173 -10.01 -4.49 20.19
C ASN A 173 -8.95 -5.59 20.06
N TRP A 174 -9.41 -6.77 19.65
CA TRP A 174 -8.56 -7.87 19.22
C TRP A 174 -8.25 -7.73 17.72
N ASN A 175 -6.99 -7.46 17.40
CA ASN A 175 -6.49 -7.38 16.03
C ASN A 175 -5.98 -8.75 15.58
N LYS A 176 -6.56 -9.28 14.51
CA LYS A 176 -6.20 -10.59 13.97
C LYS A 176 -5.00 -10.45 13.02
N ASN A 177 -3.87 -11.01 13.42
CA ASN A 177 -2.70 -11.23 12.59
C ASN A 177 -2.71 -12.68 12.09
N CYS A 178 -3.58 -12.93 11.12
CA CYS A 178 -3.59 -14.18 10.39
C CYS A 178 -2.32 -14.24 9.55
N SER A 179 -1.44 -15.22 9.81
CA SER A 179 -0.37 -15.58 8.88
C SER A 179 -1.02 -16.06 7.57
N GLY A 180 -1.35 -15.09 6.73
CA GLY A 180 -2.27 -15.27 5.62
C GLY A 180 -3.00 -14.02 5.10
N SER A 181 -2.96 -12.83 5.72
CA SER A 181 -3.45 -11.61 5.02
C SER A 181 -2.44 -11.05 4.00
N TRP A 182 -1.95 -11.94 3.13
CA TRP A 182 -1.64 -11.70 1.70
C TRP A 182 -1.90 -13.02 0.92
N THR A 183 -2.85 -13.86 1.35
CA THR A 183 -3.14 -15.14 0.69
C THR A 183 -4.03 -14.94 -0.53
N SER A 184 -3.77 -15.79 -1.51
CA SER A 184 -4.32 -15.96 -2.86
C SER A 184 -5.85 -16.14 -2.99
N GLU A 185 -6.66 -15.65 -2.05
CA GLU A 185 -8.12 -15.74 -2.08
C GLU A 185 -8.76 -14.39 -1.67
N GLY A 186 -8.26 -13.29 -2.25
CA GLY A 186 -8.80 -11.93 -2.04
C GLY A 186 -7.81 -10.83 -2.46
N PRO A 187 -8.28 -9.60 -2.78
CA PRO A 187 -7.45 -8.52 -3.33
C PRO A 187 -6.50 -7.99 -2.26
N SER A 188 -5.38 -8.68 -2.11
CA SER A 188 -4.37 -8.41 -1.10
C SER A 188 -3.13 -7.84 -1.82
N ILE A 189 -2.64 -6.68 -1.38
CA ILE A 189 -1.40 -5.98 -1.79
C ILE A 189 -0.22 -6.93 -1.60
N HIS A 190 0.32 -7.53 -2.64
CA HIS A 190 1.53 -8.34 -2.56
C HIS A 190 2.79 -7.44 -2.60
N PRO A 191 3.47 -7.14 -1.47
CA PRO A 191 4.86 -6.70 -1.56
C PRO A 191 5.71 -7.91 -1.95
N THR A 192 6.21 -7.95 -3.18
CA THR A 192 7.18 -8.99 -3.56
C THR A 192 8.54 -8.69 -2.93
N SER A 193 9.47 -9.64 -2.97
CA SER A 193 10.88 -9.35 -2.62
C SER A 193 11.53 -8.36 -3.58
N ALA A 194 10.94 -8.17 -4.78
CA ALA A 194 11.14 -7.01 -5.63
C ALA A 194 10.23 -5.87 -5.15
N GLN A 195 10.71 -4.61 -5.19
CA GLN A 195 10.09 -3.44 -4.55
C GLN A 195 8.78 -2.95 -5.19
N TYR A 196 7.90 -3.85 -5.61
CA TYR A 196 6.65 -3.59 -6.35
C TYR A 196 5.43 -4.15 -5.60
N VAL A 197 4.28 -3.58 -5.91
CA VAL A 197 2.98 -3.91 -5.33
C VAL A 197 2.05 -4.46 -6.41
N GLY A 198 1.62 -5.72 -6.25
CA GLY A 198 0.53 -6.30 -7.05
C GLY A 198 -0.78 -6.32 -6.27
N ILE A 199 -1.90 -5.89 -6.87
CA ILE A 199 -3.25 -6.09 -6.33
C ILE A 199 -4.07 -6.90 -7.33
N GLY A 200 -4.49 -8.10 -6.92
CA GLY A 200 -5.24 -9.02 -7.79
C GLY A 200 -4.38 -9.77 -8.82
N THR A 201 -3.05 -9.67 -8.72
CA THR A 201 -2.08 -10.47 -9.47
C THR A 201 -1.00 -11.01 -8.53
N THR A 202 -0.53 -12.22 -8.81
CA THR A 202 0.64 -12.85 -8.16
C THR A 202 1.93 -12.67 -8.95
N ASP A 203 1.84 -12.14 -10.17
CA ASP A 203 2.96 -11.86 -11.07
C ASP A 203 2.84 -10.41 -11.58
N PRO A 204 3.21 -9.41 -10.75
CA PRO A 204 3.18 -8.00 -11.15
C PRO A 204 4.20 -7.73 -12.26
N ASP A 205 3.85 -6.90 -13.24
CA ASP A 205 4.80 -6.52 -14.30
C ASP A 205 6.08 -5.89 -13.71
N THR A 206 7.24 -6.39 -14.13
CA THR A 206 8.56 -5.93 -13.65
C THR A 206 8.86 -4.46 -13.90
N ASN A 207 8.13 -3.79 -14.79
CA ASN A 207 8.25 -2.36 -15.07
C ASN A 207 7.23 -1.51 -14.30
N ALA A 208 6.35 -2.12 -13.51
CA ALA A 208 5.31 -1.44 -12.74
C ALA A 208 5.60 -1.50 -11.24
N ILE A 209 5.60 -0.33 -10.58
CA ILE A 209 5.64 -0.28 -9.10
C ILE A 209 4.28 -0.67 -8.50
N LEU A 210 3.19 -0.41 -9.24
CA LEU A 210 1.84 -0.81 -8.88
C LEU A 210 1.19 -1.49 -10.08
N ASP A 211 0.82 -2.76 -9.94
CA ASP A 211 0.08 -3.53 -10.94
C ASP A 211 -1.28 -3.96 -10.38
N LEU A 212 -2.34 -3.68 -11.13
CA LEU A 212 -3.73 -3.89 -10.73
C LEU A 212 -4.42 -4.80 -11.74
N SER A 213 -4.80 -6.01 -11.31
CA SER A 213 -5.52 -6.96 -12.16
C SER A 213 -6.89 -7.30 -11.58
N SER A 214 -7.95 -7.09 -12.38
CA SER A 214 -9.32 -7.45 -12.03
C SER A 214 -10.17 -7.61 -13.28
N THR A 215 -11.11 -8.56 -13.27
CA THR A 215 -12.10 -8.76 -14.34
C THR A 215 -13.40 -8.00 -14.10
N ASN A 216 -13.61 -7.45 -12.89
CA ASN A 216 -14.88 -6.85 -12.50
C ASN A 216 -14.76 -5.58 -11.63
N LYS A 217 -13.55 -5.09 -11.34
CA LYS A 217 -13.32 -3.86 -10.58
C LYS A 217 -12.38 -2.93 -11.36
N GLY A 218 -12.57 -1.63 -11.16
CA GLY A 218 -11.66 -0.59 -11.65
C GLY A 218 -10.82 0.01 -10.53
N PHE A 219 -9.90 0.90 -10.92
CA PHE A 219 -9.12 1.71 -9.98
C PHE A 219 -9.75 3.09 -9.80
N LEU A 220 -9.97 3.50 -8.55
CA LEU A 220 -10.30 4.88 -8.21
C LEU A 220 -9.02 5.64 -7.86
N MET A 221 -8.57 6.50 -8.76
CA MET A 221 -7.50 7.44 -8.48
C MET A 221 -7.93 8.53 -7.48
N PRO A 222 -7.01 9.32 -6.89
CA PRO A 222 -7.37 10.38 -5.96
C PRO A 222 -8.38 11.35 -6.58
N ARG A 223 -9.52 11.54 -5.89
CA ARG A 223 -10.62 12.40 -6.33
C ARG A 223 -10.65 13.66 -5.49
N MET A 224 -10.74 14.80 -6.14
CA MET A 224 -10.73 16.11 -5.47
C MET A 224 -11.38 17.17 -6.34
N THR A 225 -11.79 18.29 -5.75
CA THR A 225 -12.25 19.48 -6.50
C THR A 225 -11.07 20.25 -7.08
N THR A 226 -11.35 21.19 -7.98
CA THR A 226 -10.38 22.14 -8.56
C THR A 226 -9.65 22.89 -7.45
N ILE A 227 -10.39 23.36 -6.45
CA ILE A 227 -9.83 24.09 -5.29
C ILE A 227 -8.89 23.19 -4.48
N GLN A 228 -9.26 21.93 -4.27
CA GLN A 228 -8.43 20.98 -3.53
C GLN A 228 -7.17 20.58 -4.31
N ARG A 229 -7.27 20.40 -5.64
CA ARG A 229 -6.11 20.17 -6.51
C ARG A 229 -5.15 21.35 -6.50
N ASP A 230 -5.66 22.57 -6.61
CA ASP A 230 -4.82 23.78 -6.61
C ASP A 230 -4.16 24.06 -5.25
N ALA A 231 -4.69 23.45 -4.18
CA ALA A 231 -4.07 23.46 -2.86
C ALA A 231 -2.91 22.46 -2.70
N ILE A 232 -2.64 21.59 -3.70
CA ILE A 232 -1.47 20.72 -3.69
C ILE A 232 -0.22 21.58 -3.86
N VAL A 233 0.58 21.68 -2.81
CA VAL A 233 1.84 22.41 -2.81
C VAL A 233 2.92 21.54 -3.46
N ASN A 234 3.63 22.08 -4.46
CA ASN A 234 4.71 21.40 -5.20
C ASN A 234 4.32 20.01 -5.76
N PRO A 235 3.28 19.93 -6.63
CA PRO A 235 2.92 18.66 -7.25
C PRO A 235 4.08 18.08 -8.07
N ALA A 236 4.24 16.75 -8.03
CA ALA A 236 5.25 16.07 -8.81
C ALA A 236 4.85 15.95 -10.29
N ILE A 237 5.83 15.99 -11.19
CA ILE A 237 5.61 15.72 -12.63
C ILE A 237 4.98 14.33 -12.78
N GLY A 238 3.92 14.24 -13.56
CA GLY A 238 3.16 13.02 -13.79
C GLY A 238 2.16 12.69 -12.68
N LEU A 239 1.96 13.57 -11.69
CA LEU A 239 0.89 13.39 -10.70
C LEU A 239 -0.46 13.42 -11.41
N GLN A 240 -1.28 12.39 -11.16
CA GLN A 240 -2.59 12.21 -11.77
C GLN A 240 -3.69 12.26 -10.70
N ILE A 241 -4.73 13.02 -10.96
CA ILE A 241 -5.94 13.09 -10.11
C ILE A 241 -7.20 13.05 -10.98
N PHE A 242 -8.33 12.67 -10.40
CA PHE A 242 -9.64 12.86 -11.02
C PHE A 242 -10.29 14.10 -10.39
N ASN A 243 -10.46 15.15 -11.18
CA ASN A 243 -11.10 16.38 -10.75
C ASN A 243 -12.63 16.22 -10.83
N MET A 244 -13.30 16.38 -9.70
CA MET A 244 -14.74 16.17 -9.57
C MET A 244 -15.58 17.33 -10.13
N ASP A 245 -15.01 18.54 -10.23
CA ASP A 245 -15.76 19.71 -10.69
C ASP A 245 -16.02 19.68 -12.20
N ASP A 246 -15.04 19.19 -12.97
CA ASP A 246 -15.09 19.08 -14.43
C ASP A 246 -15.11 17.63 -14.95
N GLN A 247 -15.04 16.65 -14.04
CA GLN A 247 -15.06 15.21 -14.32
C GLN A 247 -13.92 14.77 -15.26
N CYS A 248 -12.75 15.42 -15.13
CA CYS A 248 -11.58 15.14 -15.96
C CYS A 248 -10.48 14.45 -15.17
N ILE A 249 -9.63 13.69 -15.88
CA ILE A 249 -8.34 13.28 -15.35
C ILE A 249 -7.38 14.44 -15.57
N ASP A 250 -6.79 14.97 -14.50
CA ASP A 250 -5.78 16.01 -14.56
C ASP A 250 -4.40 15.40 -14.34
N LEU A 251 -3.44 15.76 -15.20
CA LEU A 251 -2.04 15.36 -15.11
C LEU A 251 -1.16 16.60 -14.95
N TYR A 252 -0.30 16.61 -13.94
CA TYR A 252 0.66 17.70 -13.76
C TYR A 252 1.90 17.50 -14.65
N ASP A 253 2.23 18.46 -15.49
CA ASP A 253 3.37 18.36 -16.43
C ASP A 253 4.69 18.93 -15.86
N GLY A 254 4.67 19.45 -14.62
CA GLY A 254 5.79 20.16 -14.00
C GLY A 254 5.62 21.67 -13.91
N VAL A 255 4.62 22.23 -14.62
CA VAL A 255 4.30 23.66 -14.60
C VAL A 255 2.79 23.86 -14.49
N TYR A 256 2.01 23.13 -15.28
CA TYR A 256 0.55 23.25 -15.39
C TYR A 256 -0.16 21.91 -15.18
N TRP A 257 -1.43 22.01 -14.81
CA TRP A 257 -2.34 20.87 -14.84
C TRP A 257 -2.95 20.73 -16.23
N ILE A 258 -2.59 19.65 -16.92
CA ILE A 258 -3.14 19.27 -18.21
C ILE A 258 -4.43 18.49 -17.96
N LYS A 259 -5.54 19.05 -18.42
CA LYS A 259 -6.86 18.41 -18.31
C LYS A 259 -7.08 17.44 -19.46
N ASN A 260 -7.20 16.16 -19.16
CA ASN A 260 -7.58 15.15 -20.13
C ASN A 260 -9.07 14.83 -20.01
N CYS A 261 -9.88 15.72 -20.58
CA CYS A 261 -11.34 15.59 -20.62
C CYS A 261 -11.86 14.78 -21.83
N GLY A 262 -10.95 14.23 -22.65
CA GLY A 262 -11.27 13.58 -23.93
C GLY A 262 -11.96 12.21 -23.82
N LEU A 263 -12.12 11.68 -22.61
CA LEU A 263 -12.90 10.47 -22.32
C LEU A 263 -14.35 10.77 -21.90
N LYS A 264 -14.84 11.98 -22.19
CA LYS A 264 -16.26 12.29 -22.01
C LYS A 264 -17.05 11.54 -23.08
N GLN A 265 -17.64 10.40 -22.71
CA GLN A 265 -18.84 9.95 -23.43
C GLN A 265 -19.89 11.04 -23.22
N VAL A 266 -20.06 11.90 -24.21
CA VAL A 266 -21.09 12.93 -24.17
C VAL A 266 -22.42 12.25 -24.47
N GLY A 267 -23.02 11.66 -23.45
CA GLY A 267 -24.40 11.18 -23.48
C GLY A 267 -24.63 9.87 -24.25
N VAL A 268 -25.80 9.27 -23.97
CA VAL A 268 -26.34 8.14 -24.71
C VAL A 268 -26.59 8.60 -26.15
N GLY A 269 -25.71 8.20 -27.07
CA GLY A 269 -25.80 8.58 -28.49
C GLY A 269 -24.49 8.44 -29.26
N ASP A 270 -23.34 8.53 -28.60
CA ASP A 270 -22.04 8.46 -29.29
C ASP A 270 -21.47 7.02 -29.36
N SER A 271 -22.35 6.07 -29.67
CA SER A 271 -21.88 4.79 -30.21
C SER A 271 -21.42 5.03 -31.64
N ILE A 272 -20.14 4.79 -31.93
CA ILE A 272 -19.60 4.58 -33.30
C ILE A 272 -20.15 3.25 -33.87
N GLY A 273 -21.45 3.02 -33.74
CA GLY A 273 -22.14 1.76 -33.96
C GLY A 273 -23.40 1.87 -34.81
N THR A 274 -23.78 3.07 -35.26
CA THR A 274 -24.88 3.23 -36.20
C THR A 274 -24.40 3.97 -37.44
N ASN A 275 -24.34 3.27 -38.58
CA ASN A 275 -24.12 3.80 -39.93
C ASN A 275 -25.31 4.70 -40.35
N VAL A 276 -25.54 5.77 -39.60
CA VAL A 276 -26.70 6.64 -39.70
C VAL A 276 -26.19 8.08 -39.74
N TRP A 277 -26.61 8.80 -40.77
CA TRP A 277 -26.39 10.23 -40.86
C TRP A 277 -27.42 10.96 -39.99
N THR A 278 -26.94 11.78 -39.06
CA THR A 278 -27.80 12.67 -38.26
C THR A 278 -27.56 14.10 -38.68
N LEU A 279 -28.64 14.81 -39.01
CA LEU A 279 -28.59 16.24 -39.27
C LEU A 279 -28.30 16.98 -37.96
N LEU A 280 -27.23 17.78 -37.95
CA LEU A 280 -26.89 18.68 -36.86
C LEU A 280 -27.58 20.05 -37.01
N ASN A 281 -27.33 20.95 -36.06
CA ASN A 281 -27.92 22.29 -36.00
C ASN A 281 -27.78 23.07 -37.34
N THR A 282 -28.91 23.59 -37.83
CA THR A 282 -29.02 24.33 -39.10
C THR A 282 -28.97 25.86 -38.95
N ASN A 283 -28.86 26.40 -37.73
CA ASN A 283 -28.81 27.86 -37.47
C ASN A 283 -27.47 28.52 -37.84
N GLY A 284 -26.66 27.87 -38.68
CA GLY A 284 -25.33 28.34 -39.08
C GLY A 284 -25.34 29.15 -40.39
N PRO A 285 -24.33 28.98 -41.26
CA PRO A 285 -24.05 29.84 -42.42
C PRO A 285 -25.10 29.87 -43.55
N GLY A 286 -26.30 29.28 -43.36
CA GLY A 286 -27.31 29.13 -44.40
C GLY A 286 -26.90 28.14 -45.50
N VAL A 287 -27.68 28.13 -46.59
CA VAL A 287 -27.43 27.28 -47.77
C VAL A 287 -26.11 27.67 -48.42
N ARG A 288 -25.26 26.69 -48.72
CA ARG A 288 -23.91 26.95 -49.21
C ARG A 288 -23.35 25.81 -50.04
N GLU A 289 -22.82 26.14 -51.19
CA GLU A 289 -22.00 25.26 -52.03
C GLU A 289 -20.58 25.80 -52.19
N ASN A 290 -19.64 24.89 -52.48
CA ASN A 290 -18.26 25.23 -52.82
C ASN A 290 -17.53 26.07 -51.75
N ALA A 291 -17.92 25.95 -50.48
CA ALA A 291 -17.21 26.52 -49.34
C ALA A 291 -15.99 25.67 -48.97
N PHE A 292 -15.02 26.28 -48.30
CA PHE A 292 -13.98 25.51 -47.63
C PHE A 292 -14.41 25.10 -46.23
N SER A 293 -13.78 24.05 -45.70
CA SER A 293 -13.87 23.71 -44.28
C SER A 293 -12.52 23.27 -43.72
N PHE A 294 -12.36 23.40 -42.41
CA PHE A 294 -11.25 22.82 -41.65
C PHE A 294 -11.65 22.63 -40.18
N SER A 295 -10.94 21.78 -39.44
CA SER A 295 -11.15 21.59 -38.00
C SER A 295 -9.94 22.05 -37.19
N ILE A 296 -10.20 22.73 -36.07
CA ILE A 296 -9.18 23.10 -35.07
C ILE A 296 -9.73 22.74 -33.70
N GLY A 297 -9.03 21.86 -32.97
CA GLY A 297 -9.51 21.35 -31.68
C GLY A 297 -10.91 20.72 -31.82
N SER A 298 -11.85 21.15 -30.96
CA SER A 298 -13.26 20.73 -30.97
C SER A 298 -14.17 21.67 -31.77
N SER A 299 -13.61 22.43 -32.71
CA SER A 299 -14.37 23.34 -33.57
C SER A 299 -14.21 22.97 -35.04
N VAL A 300 -15.30 23.07 -35.79
CA VAL A 300 -15.34 22.93 -37.26
C VAL A 300 -15.64 24.30 -37.85
N TYR A 301 -14.83 24.71 -38.82
CA TYR A 301 -15.00 25.99 -39.49
C TYR A 301 -15.47 25.78 -40.92
N ILE A 302 -16.40 26.62 -41.37
CA ILE A 302 -16.87 26.68 -42.76
C ILE A 302 -16.80 28.14 -43.19
N GLY A 303 -16.22 28.42 -44.35
CA GLY A 303 -16.12 29.79 -44.83
C GLY A 303 -16.19 29.92 -46.35
N THR A 304 -16.53 31.12 -46.80
CA THR A 304 -16.74 31.47 -48.22
C THR A 304 -17.80 30.59 -48.90
N GLY A 305 -17.84 30.49 -50.22
CA GLY A 305 -18.83 29.70 -50.95
C GLY A 305 -19.94 30.55 -51.56
N SER A 306 -20.98 29.89 -52.09
CA SER A 306 -22.10 30.54 -52.77
C SER A 306 -23.42 29.91 -52.36
N ASP A 307 -24.52 30.68 -52.37
CA ASP A 307 -25.89 30.15 -52.27
C ASP A 307 -26.55 29.94 -53.65
N GLY A 308 -25.77 30.10 -54.73
CA GLY A 308 -26.23 30.06 -56.12
C GLY A 308 -26.47 31.46 -56.72
N SER A 309 -26.57 32.51 -55.89
CA SER A 309 -26.76 33.90 -56.33
C SER A 309 -25.65 34.84 -55.84
N VAL A 310 -25.20 34.66 -54.60
CA VAL A 310 -24.24 35.52 -53.91
C VAL A 310 -23.04 34.68 -53.45
N ASN A 311 -21.84 35.20 -53.71
CA ASN A 311 -20.62 34.65 -53.11
C ASN A 311 -20.40 35.31 -51.75
N TYR A 312 -19.86 34.55 -50.79
CA TYR A 312 -19.60 34.99 -49.44
C TYR A 312 -18.09 35.04 -49.12
N ASP A 313 -17.70 35.82 -48.12
CA ASP A 313 -16.36 35.87 -47.52
C ASP A 313 -16.37 35.61 -46.01
N ASP A 314 -17.54 35.28 -45.45
CA ASP A 314 -17.71 34.98 -44.04
C ASP A 314 -17.00 33.68 -43.62
N LEU A 315 -16.74 33.58 -42.31
CA LEU A 315 -16.28 32.37 -41.64
C LEU A 315 -17.24 32.06 -40.50
N TRP A 316 -17.62 30.81 -40.38
CA TRP A 316 -18.50 30.31 -39.32
C TRP A 316 -17.82 29.18 -38.58
N GLU A 317 -17.90 29.23 -37.25
CA GLU A 317 -17.41 28.21 -36.33
C GLU A 317 -18.58 27.43 -35.77
N TYR A 318 -18.55 26.11 -35.90
CA TYR A 318 -19.38 25.18 -35.15
C TYR A 318 -18.57 24.60 -34.00
N ASN A 319 -18.98 24.91 -32.78
CA ASN A 319 -18.41 24.29 -31.60
C ASN A 319 -19.07 22.91 -31.39
N THR A 320 -18.30 21.82 -31.53
CA THR A 320 -18.85 20.45 -31.49
C THR A 320 -19.32 20.03 -30.10
N VAL A 321 -18.90 20.74 -29.05
CA VAL A 321 -19.30 20.47 -27.66
C VAL A 321 -20.66 21.07 -27.33
N THR A 322 -20.90 22.31 -27.78
CA THR A 322 -22.13 23.07 -27.47
C THR A 322 -23.19 22.97 -28.56
N GLY A 323 -22.79 22.58 -29.78
CA GLY A 323 -23.68 22.54 -30.94
C GLY A 323 -24.08 23.92 -31.48
N ILE A 324 -23.33 24.96 -31.13
CA ILE A 324 -23.63 26.36 -31.48
C ILE A 324 -22.75 26.81 -32.65
N TRP A 325 -23.39 27.50 -33.61
CA TRP A 325 -22.71 28.22 -34.69
C TRP A 325 -22.43 29.66 -34.28
N THR A 326 -21.21 30.13 -34.52
CA THR A 326 -20.78 31.52 -34.26
C THR A 326 -20.11 32.08 -35.52
N GLN A 327 -20.54 33.25 -35.98
CA GLN A 327 -19.83 33.95 -37.05
C GLN A 327 -18.51 34.51 -36.54
N LYS A 328 -17.44 34.27 -37.27
CA LYS A 328 -16.05 34.69 -36.98
C LYS A 328 -15.62 35.77 -37.97
N ALA A 329 -14.40 36.28 -37.80
CA ALA A 329 -13.85 37.27 -38.72
C ALA A 329 -13.88 36.77 -40.18
N SER A 330 -14.50 37.55 -41.07
CA SER A 330 -14.53 37.26 -42.50
C SER A 330 -13.12 37.14 -43.08
N MET A 331 -12.95 36.22 -44.01
CA MET A 331 -11.69 35.98 -44.69
C MET A 331 -11.33 37.21 -45.56
N PRO A 332 -10.10 37.76 -45.42
CA PRO A 332 -9.65 38.84 -46.29
C PRO A 332 -9.51 38.38 -47.75
N GLY A 333 -9.59 39.33 -48.67
CA GLY A 333 -9.49 39.07 -50.12
C GLY A 333 -10.83 38.97 -50.86
N GLY A 334 -11.93 39.16 -50.13
CA GLY A 334 -13.28 39.33 -50.67
C GLY A 334 -13.98 38.05 -51.09
N VAL A 335 -15.26 38.21 -51.41
CA VAL A 335 -16.20 37.12 -51.72
C VAL A 335 -15.70 36.16 -52.79
N ARG A 336 -15.81 34.86 -52.55
CA ARG A 336 -15.32 33.81 -53.45
C ARG A 336 -15.99 32.46 -53.19
N ASN A 337 -15.92 31.58 -54.17
CA ASN A 337 -16.26 30.17 -54.02
C ASN A 337 -15.10 29.29 -54.48
N TYR A 338 -15.19 27.98 -54.22
CA TYR A 338 -14.15 26.98 -54.52
C TYR A 338 -12.78 27.26 -53.88
N ALA A 339 -12.77 28.03 -52.79
CA ALA A 339 -11.58 28.22 -51.97
C ALA A 339 -11.22 26.90 -51.26
N ILE A 340 -9.97 26.80 -50.82
CA ILE A 340 -9.49 25.66 -50.05
C ILE A 340 -9.25 26.06 -48.61
N GLY A 341 -9.44 25.11 -47.69
CA GLY A 341 -9.24 25.26 -46.26
C GLY A 341 -8.45 24.06 -45.73
N MET A 342 -7.55 24.30 -44.79
CA MET A 342 -6.78 23.27 -44.10
C MET A 342 -6.37 23.76 -42.72
N SER A 343 -6.10 22.86 -41.78
CA SER A 343 -5.55 23.22 -40.46
C SER A 343 -4.12 22.71 -40.29
N ILE A 344 -3.25 23.54 -39.73
CA ILE A 344 -1.85 23.22 -39.45
C ILE A 344 -1.47 23.85 -38.12
N GLY A 345 -0.93 23.06 -37.18
CA GLY A 345 -0.40 23.58 -35.92
C GLY A 345 -1.40 24.40 -35.09
N GLY A 346 -2.69 24.04 -35.10
CA GLY A 346 -3.72 24.78 -34.37
C GLY A 346 -4.19 26.09 -35.02
N LYS A 347 -3.77 26.36 -36.26
CA LYS A 347 -4.23 27.50 -37.07
C LYS A 347 -4.99 27.01 -38.29
N GLY A 348 -5.92 27.82 -38.78
CA GLY A 348 -6.61 27.58 -40.04
C GLY A 348 -5.84 28.23 -41.18
N TYR A 349 -5.91 27.68 -42.38
CA TYR A 349 -5.35 28.32 -43.57
C TYR A 349 -6.33 28.19 -44.72
N ALA A 350 -6.60 29.30 -45.40
CA ALA A 350 -7.52 29.33 -46.51
C ALA A 350 -7.03 30.25 -47.64
N GLY A 351 -7.45 29.95 -48.87
CA GLY A 351 -7.04 30.70 -50.05
C GLY A 351 -7.54 30.10 -51.35
N LEU A 352 -6.99 30.59 -52.47
CA LEU A 352 -7.41 30.20 -53.82
C LEU A 352 -8.92 30.46 -54.06
N GLY A 353 -9.52 29.75 -55.02
CA GLY A 353 -10.92 29.92 -55.43
C GLY A 353 -11.09 31.00 -56.50
N ASN A 354 -12.35 31.38 -56.74
CA ASN A 354 -12.68 32.42 -57.72
C ASN A 354 -13.90 33.24 -57.30
N ASN A 355 -14.06 34.43 -57.90
CA ASN A 355 -15.23 35.30 -57.72
C ASN A 355 -15.97 35.50 -59.05
N SER A 356 -16.38 34.38 -59.67
CA SER A 356 -17.05 34.31 -60.97
C SER A 356 -16.24 34.75 -62.21
N SER A 357 -15.27 35.66 -62.08
CA SER A 357 -14.46 36.15 -63.21
C SER A 357 -12.95 36.11 -62.97
N ASN A 358 -12.48 36.07 -61.72
CA ASN A 358 -11.05 36.04 -61.41
C ASN A 358 -10.69 34.86 -60.50
N TYR A 359 -9.64 34.14 -60.88
CA TYR A 359 -9.02 33.12 -60.04
C TYR A 359 -8.03 33.77 -59.07
N LYS A 360 -7.98 33.26 -57.85
CA LYS A 360 -7.21 33.83 -56.75
C LYS A 360 -5.94 33.03 -56.47
N LEU A 361 -4.89 33.74 -56.02
CA LEU A 361 -3.60 33.17 -55.60
C LEU A 361 -3.28 33.44 -54.13
N ASP A 362 -4.07 34.30 -53.49
CA ASP A 362 -3.87 34.69 -52.12
C ASP A 362 -4.14 33.54 -51.16
N PHE A 363 -3.46 33.60 -50.01
CA PHE A 363 -3.55 32.64 -48.94
C PHE A 363 -3.47 33.39 -47.60
N TYR A 364 -4.24 32.95 -46.62
CA TYR A 364 -4.34 33.57 -45.32
C TYR A 364 -4.32 32.49 -44.24
N GLU A 365 -3.75 32.83 -43.09
CA GLU A 365 -3.77 32.03 -41.86
C GLU A 365 -4.76 32.65 -40.88
N TYR A 366 -5.65 31.84 -40.37
CA TYR A 366 -6.63 32.18 -39.36
C TYR A 366 -6.12 31.77 -37.97
N ASP A 367 -6.10 32.74 -37.06
CA ASP A 367 -5.87 32.51 -35.64
C ASP A 367 -7.20 32.46 -34.87
N PRO A 368 -7.64 31.27 -34.39
CA PRO A 368 -8.90 31.16 -33.66
C PRO A 368 -8.89 31.84 -32.29
N VAL A 369 -7.71 32.07 -31.69
CA VAL A 369 -7.60 32.73 -30.38
C VAL A 369 -7.82 34.23 -30.52
N ALA A 370 -7.20 34.82 -31.54
CA ALA A 370 -7.30 36.25 -31.81
C ALA A 370 -8.51 36.61 -32.70
N ASP A 371 -9.16 35.64 -33.34
CA ASP A 371 -10.20 35.83 -34.36
C ASP A 371 -9.73 36.78 -35.48
N THR A 372 -8.53 36.51 -36.00
CA THR A 372 -7.91 37.35 -37.04
C THR A 372 -7.28 36.53 -38.14
N TRP A 373 -7.19 37.14 -39.32
CA TRP A 373 -6.54 36.57 -40.49
C TRP A 373 -5.24 37.31 -40.81
N THR A 374 -4.17 36.57 -41.03
CA THR A 374 -2.86 37.08 -41.44
C THR A 374 -2.55 36.65 -42.87
N PRO A 375 -2.20 37.58 -43.79
CA PRO A 375 -1.83 37.23 -45.15
C PRO A 375 -0.54 36.40 -45.18
N LYS A 376 -0.52 35.37 -46.03
CA LYS A 376 0.63 34.50 -46.30
C LYS A 376 1.09 34.67 -47.75
N ALA A 377 2.23 34.06 -48.06
CA ALA A 377 2.75 34.07 -49.42
C ALA A 377 1.72 33.50 -50.39
N ASN A 378 1.56 34.15 -51.54
CA ASN A 378 0.69 33.67 -52.61
C ASN A 378 1.10 32.26 -53.04
N PHE A 379 0.11 31.48 -53.47
CA PHE A 379 0.34 30.17 -54.04
C PHE A 379 1.31 30.28 -55.24
N GLY A 380 2.42 29.53 -55.19
CA GLY A 380 3.49 29.63 -56.19
C GLY A 380 3.17 28.99 -57.55
N GLY A 381 1.99 28.40 -57.72
CA GLY A 381 1.50 27.86 -59.00
C GLY A 381 0.47 28.78 -59.66
N ALA A 382 -0.11 28.34 -60.79
CA ALA A 382 -1.19 29.10 -61.44
C ALA A 382 -2.46 29.18 -60.58
N ALA A 383 -3.23 30.27 -60.74
CA ALA A 383 -4.50 30.47 -60.04
C ALA A 383 -5.52 29.41 -60.45
N ARG A 384 -6.31 28.90 -59.50
CA ARG A 384 -7.20 27.74 -59.73
C ARG A 384 -8.38 27.69 -58.77
N ARG A 385 -9.39 26.91 -59.14
CA ARG A 385 -10.57 26.59 -58.32
C ARG A 385 -10.72 25.08 -58.14
N GLY A 386 -11.36 24.65 -57.06
CA GLY A 386 -11.68 23.24 -56.82
C GLY A 386 -10.47 22.37 -56.45
N ALA A 387 -9.39 23.00 -55.98
CA ALA A 387 -8.25 22.26 -55.43
C ALA A 387 -8.61 21.58 -54.10
N ALA A 388 -7.84 20.58 -53.69
CA ALA A 388 -7.94 19.91 -52.40
C ALA A 388 -6.75 20.29 -51.50
N GLY A 389 -7.03 20.79 -50.31
CA GLY A 389 -6.03 21.02 -49.26
C GLY A 389 -5.97 19.82 -48.32
N LEU A 390 -4.77 19.37 -47.94
CA LEU A 390 -4.56 18.25 -47.04
C LEU A 390 -3.47 18.60 -46.03
N SER A 391 -3.70 18.31 -44.75
CA SER A 391 -2.69 18.38 -43.69
C SER A 391 -2.45 16.99 -43.11
N SER A 392 -1.21 16.70 -42.71
CA SER A 392 -0.83 15.41 -42.16
C SER A 392 -0.37 15.55 -40.72
N MET A 393 -0.91 14.73 -39.82
CA MET A 393 -0.46 14.68 -38.42
C MET A 393 0.95 14.10 -38.26
N VAL A 394 1.49 13.40 -39.27
CA VAL A 394 2.81 12.73 -39.19
C VAL A 394 3.96 13.75 -39.24
N LYS A 395 3.72 14.97 -39.72
CA LYS A 395 4.56 16.10 -39.31
C LYS A 395 3.68 17.35 -39.12
N PRO A 396 3.58 17.92 -37.92
CA PRO A 396 2.63 18.99 -37.63
C PRO A 396 2.98 20.35 -38.29
N THR A 397 4.08 20.43 -39.04
CA THR A 397 4.69 21.65 -39.60
C THR A 397 4.63 21.75 -41.14
N TRP A 398 3.82 20.95 -41.82
CA TRP A 398 3.68 20.97 -43.30
C TRP A 398 2.23 20.65 -43.71
N ALA A 399 1.78 21.25 -44.79
CA ALA A 399 0.57 20.83 -45.51
C ALA A 399 0.85 20.67 -47.01
N GLN A 400 0.03 19.83 -47.63
CA GLN A 400 0.08 19.50 -49.04
C GLN A 400 -1.21 19.95 -49.72
N VAL A 401 -1.12 20.62 -50.87
CA VAL A 401 -2.29 20.92 -51.71
C VAL A 401 -2.25 20.00 -52.93
N LEU A 402 -3.27 19.16 -53.09
CA LEU A 402 -3.50 18.26 -54.24
C LEU A 402 -4.60 18.87 -55.15
N MET A 403 -4.46 18.82 -56.47
CA MET A 403 -5.12 19.78 -57.36
C MET A 403 -6.44 19.31 -58.01
N GLY A 404 -7.34 20.26 -58.30
CA GLY A 404 -8.59 20.12 -59.06
C GLY A 404 -8.56 20.74 -60.47
N GLN A 405 -9.74 20.93 -61.08
CA GLN A 405 -9.88 21.11 -62.54
C GLN A 405 -9.29 22.42 -63.11
N LEU A 406 -8.54 22.27 -64.21
CA LEU A 406 -8.04 23.32 -65.10
C LEU A 406 -8.45 22.99 -66.55
N HIS A 407 -8.70 24.00 -67.38
CA HIS A 407 -9.10 23.87 -68.79
C HIS A 407 -8.00 23.33 -69.74
N SER A 408 -6.91 22.75 -69.22
CA SER A 408 -6.00 21.87 -69.96
C SER A 408 -5.05 21.18 -68.97
N MET A 409 -4.91 19.86 -69.10
CA MET A 409 -4.20 18.97 -68.18
C MET A 409 -2.74 19.37 -67.93
N THR A 410 -2.39 19.75 -66.70
CA THR A 410 -1.03 19.59 -66.14
C THR A 410 -1.11 19.37 -64.62
N CYS A 411 -0.51 18.28 -64.14
CA CYS A 411 -0.51 17.84 -62.73
C CYS A 411 0.76 18.31 -61.98
N GLY A 412 0.63 18.72 -60.71
CA GLY A 412 1.77 19.06 -59.82
C GLY A 412 1.36 19.16 -58.34
N LEU A 413 2.31 18.90 -57.42
CA LEU A 413 2.15 18.97 -55.96
C LEU A 413 2.95 20.17 -55.41
N ILE A 414 2.35 20.99 -54.56
CA ILE A 414 3.01 22.14 -53.92
C ILE A 414 2.84 22.06 -52.40
N ILE A 415 3.94 22.30 -51.66
CA ILE A 415 4.01 22.21 -50.20
C ILE A 415 3.98 23.61 -49.61
N LEU A 416 3.08 23.83 -48.65
CA LEU A 416 3.09 25.03 -47.80
C LEU A 416 3.78 24.68 -46.48
N SER A 417 4.85 25.42 -46.15
CA SER A 417 5.51 25.35 -44.85
C SER A 417 5.32 26.68 -44.10
N PRO A 418 4.88 26.66 -42.84
CA PRO A 418 4.79 27.85 -41.99
C PRO A 418 6.16 28.33 -41.49
N ILE A 419 7.24 27.57 -41.72
CA ILE A 419 8.61 27.93 -41.38
C ILE A 419 9.29 28.43 -42.67
N VAL A 420 9.68 29.71 -42.70
CA VAL A 420 10.31 30.36 -43.86
C VAL A 420 11.58 29.59 -44.26
N GLY A 421 11.71 29.17 -45.53
CA GLY A 421 13.05 28.86 -46.06
C GLY A 421 13.23 27.96 -47.27
N HIS A 422 12.34 27.02 -47.64
CA HIS A 422 12.60 26.17 -48.82
C HIS A 422 11.34 25.59 -49.47
N GLN A 423 11.07 26.02 -50.70
CA GLN A 423 10.20 25.32 -51.66
C GLN A 423 11.01 24.16 -52.27
N ARG A 424 10.65 22.89 -51.99
CA ARG A 424 11.19 21.73 -52.72
C ARG A 424 10.07 21.07 -53.53
N ARG A 425 10.29 20.97 -54.85
CA ARG A 425 9.43 20.19 -55.76
C ARG A 425 9.80 18.71 -55.61
N HIS A 426 8.86 17.87 -55.22
CA HIS A 426 8.99 16.41 -55.33
C HIS A 426 7.76 15.84 -56.05
N CYS A 427 7.98 15.16 -57.17
CA CYS A 427 6.99 14.28 -57.79
C CYS A 427 7.05 12.95 -57.06
N LEU A 428 5.98 12.56 -56.37
CA LEU A 428 5.82 11.19 -55.88
C LEU A 428 4.52 10.63 -56.45
N ALA A 429 4.63 9.64 -57.34
CA ALA A 429 3.51 8.87 -57.84
C ALA A 429 3.12 7.85 -56.77
N LEU A 430 1.91 7.95 -56.20
CA LEU A 430 1.36 6.90 -55.34
C LEU A 430 0.77 5.81 -56.25
N HIS A 431 1.43 4.66 -56.33
CA HIS A 431 0.85 3.42 -56.84
C HIS A 431 0.07 2.77 -55.69
N ALA A 432 -1.25 2.63 -55.84
CA ALA A 432 -2.07 1.89 -54.88
C ALA A 432 -1.91 0.39 -55.13
N VAL A 433 -1.31 -0.33 -54.18
CA VAL A 433 -1.34 -1.79 -54.13
C VAL A 433 -2.56 -2.18 -53.27
N LYS A 434 -3.53 -2.87 -53.88
CA LYS A 434 -4.61 -3.58 -53.19
C LYS A 434 -4.01 -4.72 -52.35
N GLN A 435 -4.41 -4.83 -51.08
CA GLN A 435 -4.54 -6.13 -50.42
C GLN A 435 -6.01 -6.51 -50.41
#